data_AF-A0AAV2IS81-F1
#
_entry.id   AF-A0AAV2IS81-F1
#
_cell.length_a   1.000
_cell.length_b   1.000
_cell.length_c   1.000
_cell.angle_alpha   90.00
_cell.angle_beta   90.00
_cell.angle_gamma   90.00
#
_symmetry.space_group_name_H-M   'P 1'
#
loop_
_entity.id
_entity.type
_entity.pdbx_description
1 polymer ?
#
loop_
_entity_poly.entity_id
_entity_poly.type
_entity_poly.pdbx_seq_one_letter_code
_entity_poly.pdbx_strand_id
1 'polypeptide(L)'
;HALIYDSKLLVFYAETVEDIEGTSVHCLDLMNTVWTRLDHLDGPAKYLISFQDGKSYYIIQRNGNVWRLANTKVKLVSFKFIGKLWTSDRVLYGAVHCKDQLMLFG
;
A
#
# COMPACT_ATOMS: atom_id res chain seq x y z
N HIS A 1 -2.35 4.28 -7.35
CA HIS A 1 -2.88 4.69 -6.03
C HIS A 1 -1.91 5.68 -5.40
N ALA A 2 -2.38 6.62 -4.59
CA ALA A 2 -1.51 7.56 -3.89
C ALA A 2 -1.92 7.67 -2.42
N LEU A 3 -0.92 7.75 -1.53
CA LEU A 3 -1.10 7.84 -0.09
C LEU A 3 -0.15 8.88 0.48
N ILE A 4 -0.65 9.77 1.35
CA ILE A 4 0.19 10.65 2.16
C ILE A 4 0.51 9.92 3.47
N TYR A 5 1.80 9.86 3.80
CA TYR A 5 2.32 9.24 5.01
C TYR A 5 3.38 10.15 5.63
N ASP A 6 3.08 10.75 6.77
CA ASP A 6 3.85 11.85 7.36
C ASP A 6 4.10 12.97 6.31
N SER A 7 5.34 13.39 6.11
CA SER A 7 5.76 14.37 5.09
C SER A 7 6.14 13.73 3.76
N LYS A 8 5.58 12.56 3.43
CA LYS A 8 5.90 11.81 2.21
C LYS A 8 4.64 11.51 1.41
N LEU A 9 4.76 11.61 0.09
CA LEU A 9 3.75 11.11 -0.85
C LEU A 9 4.24 9.80 -1.45
N LEU A 10 3.49 8.73 -1.22
CA LEU A 10 3.73 7.42 -1.80
C LEU A 10 2.83 7.24 -3.02
N VAL A 11 3.45 6.89 -4.15
CA VAL A 11 2.76 6.64 -5.41
C VAL A 11 2.98 5.19 -5.81
N PHE A 12 1.87 4.46 -5.92
CA PHE A 12 1.83 3.04 -6.27
C PHE A 12 1.34 2.90 -7.70
N TYR A 13 2.06 2.13 -8.50
CA TYR A 13 1.72 1.88 -9.89
C TYR A 13 2.01 0.43 -10.28
N ALA A 14 1.34 -0.02 -11.34
CA ALA A 14 1.51 -1.37 -11.85
C ALA A 14 2.89 -1.50 -12.50
N GLU A 15 3.57 -2.59 -12.17
CA GLU A 15 4.78 -3.04 -12.86
C GLU A 15 4.60 -4.53 -13.13
N THR A 16 5.12 -4.98 -14.26
CA THR A 16 5.09 -6.39 -14.64
C THR A 16 6.53 -6.83 -14.83
N VAL A 17 6.94 -7.84 -14.07
CA VAL A 17 8.27 -8.45 -14.16
C VAL A 17 8.04 -9.92 -14.49
N GLU A 18 8.54 -10.39 -15.64
CA GLU A 18 8.42 -11.79 -16.07
C GLU A 18 6.97 -12.32 -16.05
N ASP A 19 6.02 -11.52 -16.57
CA ASP A 19 4.58 -11.81 -16.60
C ASP A 19 3.89 -11.95 -15.22
N ILE A 20 4.59 -11.60 -14.14
CA ILE A 20 4.03 -11.54 -12.79
C ILE A 20 3.59 -10.10 -12.50
N GLU A 21 2.33 -9.91 -12.12
CA GLU A 21 1.83 -8.61 -11.66
C GLU A 21 2.48 -8.21 -10.33
N GLY A 22 3.16 -7.06 -10.35
CA GLY A 22 3.75 -6.42 -9.19
C GLY A 22 3.23 -5.01 -8.99
N THR A 23 3.60 -4.45 -7.84
CA THR A 23 3.34 -3.06 -7.49
C THR A 23 4.67 -2.38 -7.18
N SER A 24 5.11 -1.45 -8.01
CA SER A 24 6.21 -0.57 -7.62
C SER A 24 5.70 0.57 -6.76
N VAL A 25 6.59 1.11 -5.91
CA VAL A 25 6.29 2.27 -5.10
C VAL A 25 7.38 3.32 -5.26
N HIS A 26 6.97 4.55 -5.58
CA HIS A 26 7.82 5.73 -5.50
C HIS A 26 7.42 6.56 -4.29
N CYS A 27 8.41 7.15 -3.64
CA CYS A 27 8.25 8.05 -2.52
C CYS A 27 8.80 9.43 -2.88
N LEU A 28 7.96 10.45 -2.76
CA LEU A 28 8.38 11.84 -2.78
C LEU A 28 8.50 12.34 -1.34
N ASP A 29 9.69 12.75 -0.94
CA ASP A 29 9.87 13.56 0.27
C ASP A 29 9.36 14.98 -0.02
N LEU A 30 8.26 15.39 0.62
CA LEU A 30 7.61 16.68 0.37
C LEU A 30 8.43 17.86 0.88
N MET A 31 9.34 17.65 1.83
CA MET A 31 10.18 18.71 2.40
C MET A 31 11.39 18.99 1.52
N ASN A 32 11.97 17.95 0.93
CA ASN A 32 13.18 18.03 0.12
C ASN A 32 12.92 17.96 -1.39
N THR A 33 11.68 17.67 -1.79
CA THR A 33 11.26 17.45 -3.19
C THR A 33 12.07 16.37 -3.92
N VAL A 34 12.55 15.37 -3.18
CA VAL A 34 13.35 14.25 -3.70
C VAL A 34 12.47 13.03 -3.92
N TRP A 35 12.54 12.48 -5.13
CA TRP A 35 11.93 11.19 -5.45
C TRP A 35 12.90 10.05 -5.15
N THR A 36 12.40 8.97 -4.56
CA THR A 36 13.14 7.74 -4.30
C THR A 36 12.25 6.56 -4.64
N ARG A 37 12.78 5.59 -5.41
CA ARG A 37 12.12 4.31 -5.62
C ARG A 37 12.26 3.47 -4.35
N LEU A 38 11.14 2.97 -3.85
CA LEU A 38 11.08 2.05 -2.73
C LEU A 38 11.02 0.60 -3.24
N ASP A 39 10.96 -0.34 -2.30
CA ASP A 39 10.74 -1.76 -2.58
C ASP A 39 9.43 -1.99 -3.37
N HIS A 40 9.36 -3.15 -4.03
CA HIS A 40 8.17 -3.62 -4.71
C HIS A 40 7.26 -4.38 -3.73
N LEU A 41 5.96 -4.39 -4.01
CA LEU A 41 5.00 -5.30 -3.37
C LEU A 41 4.63 -6.39 -4.35
N ASP A 42 4.59 -7.62 -3.87
CA ASP A 42 4.08 -8.74 -4.64
C ASP A 42 2.57 -8.59 -4.85
N GLY A 43 2.14 -8.71 -6.11
CA GLY A 43 0.74 -8.66 -6.49
C GLY A 43 0.29 -7.33 -7.12
N PRO A 44 -1.01 -7.25 -7.47
CA PRO A 44 -1.54 -6.24 -8.38
C PRO A 44 -1.65 -4.85 -7.76
N ALA A 45 -1.27 -3.82 -8.54
CA ALA A 45 -1.43 -2.41 -8.14
C ALA A 45 -2.81 -1.82 -8.48
N LYS A 46 -3.62 -2.52 -9.28
CA LYS A 46 -4.95 -2.05 -9.69
C LYS A 46 -5.95 -2.23 -8.54
N TYR A 47 -6.79 -1.22 -8.32
CA TYR A 47 -7.77 -1.19 -7.22
C TYR A 47 -7.16 -1.33 -5.83
N LEU A 48 -5.93 -0.82 -5.68
CA LEU A 48 -5.32 -0.64 -4.36
C LEU A 48 -6.16 0.29 -3.50
N ILE A 49 -6.37 -0.10 -2.25
CA ILE A 49 -6.98 0.74 -1.24
C ILE A 49 -6.02 0.89 -0.07
N SER A 50 -5.94 2.09 0.49
CA SER A 50 -5.22 2.36 1.73
C SER A 50 -6.18 2.70 2.86
N PHE A 51 -5.85 2.28 4.07
CA PHE A 51 -6.57 2.68 5.28
C PHE A 51 -5.60 2.84 6.46
N GLN A 52 -6.10 3.40 7.56
CA GLN A 52 -5.35 3.66 8.79
C GLN A 52 -6.14 3.13 10.00
N ASP A 53 -5.46 2.47 10.95
CA ASP A 53 -6.06 2.00 12.21
C ASP A 53 -5.80 2.93 13.42
N GLY A 54 -5.39 4.17 13.14
CA GLY A 54 -4.99 5.17 14.14
C GLY A 54 -3.51 5.12 14.51
N LYS A 55 -2.82 4.00 14.30
CA LYS A 55 -1.38 3.85 14.58
C LYS A 55 -0.56 3.51 13.35
N SER A 56 -1.15 2.78 12.40
CA SER A 56 -0.48 2.23 11.25
C SER A 56 -1.30 2.46 9.99
N TYR A 57 -0.57 2.53 8.87
CA TYR A 57 -1.15 2.61 7.54
C TYR A 57 -1.03 1.25 6.87
N TYR A 58 -2.06 0.92 6.10
CA TYR A 58 -2.17 -0.37 5.44
C TYR A 58 -2.56 -0.17 3.98
N ILE A 59 -2.17 -1.13 3.17
CA ILE A 59 -2.52 -1.27 1.77
C ILE A 59 -3.20 -2.63 1.59
N ILE A 60 -4.33 -2.64 0.90
CA ILE A 60 -5.04 -3.84 0.47
C ILE A 60 -5.02 -3.90 -1.05
N GLN A 61 -4.58 -5.04 -1.58
CA GLN A 61 -4.61 -5.35 -3.00
C GLN A 61 -5.90 -6.10 -3.36
N ARG A 62 -6.32 -6.03 -4.63
CA ARG A 62 -7.51 -6.73 -5.12
C ARG A 62 -7.47 -8.25 -4.88
N ASN A 63 -6.27 -8.83 -4.82
CA ASN A 63 -6.07 -10.26 -4.55
C ASN A 63 -6.18 -10.62 -3.06
N GLY A 64 -6.45 -9.64 -2.18
CA GLY A 64 -6.62 -9.83 -0.75
C GLY A 64 -5.35 -9.70 0.08
N ASN A 65 -4.19 -9.49 -0.54
CA ASN A 65 -2.95 -9.23 0.19
C ASN A 65 -3.06 -7.94 0.99
N VAL A 66 -2.60 -7.99 2.25
CA VAL A 66 -2.55 -6.84 3.15
C VAL A 66 -1.11 -6.56 3.53
N TRP A 67 -0.70 -5.32 3.29
CA TRP A 67 0.62 -4.80 3.62
C TRP A 67 0.47 -3.70 4.65
N ARG A 68 1.33 -3.68 5.66
CA ARG A 68 1.45 -2.57 6.61
C ARG A 68 2.68 -1.76 6.29
N LEU A 69 2.54 -0.44 6.26
CA LEU A 69 3.68 0.46 6.19
C LEU A 69 4.47 0.37 7.50
N ALA A 70 5.79 0.30 7.39
CA ALA A 70 6.71 0.32 8.50
C ALA A 70 7.74 1.44 8.28
N ASN A 71 8.03 2.20 9.34
CA ASN A 71 9.19 3.07 9.35
C ASN A 71 10.42 2.26 9.75
N THR A 72 11.44 2.28 8.90
CA THR A 72 12.76 1.79 9.26
C THR A 72 13.51 2.83 10.09
N LYS A 73 14.54 2.41 10.85
CA LYS A 73 15.39 3.32 11.64
C LYS A 73 16.08 4.40 10.79
N VAL A 74 16.23 4.15 9.48
CA VAL A 74 16.82 5.08 8.49
C VAL A 74 15.79 5.95 7.79
N LYS A 75 14.57 6.09 8.33
CA LYS A 75 13.46 6.91 7.79
C LYS A 75 12.99 6.52 6.38
N LEU A 76 13.42 5.38 5.85
CA LEU A 76 12.87 4.81 4.64
C LEU A 76 11.55 4.12 4.98
N VAL A 77 10.53 4.33 4.14
CA VAL A 77 9.27 3.60 4.23
C VAL A 77 9.52 2.19 3.69
N SER A 78 9.17 1.18 4.48
CA SER A 78 9.16 -0.21 4.05
C SER A 78 7.76 -0.80 4.21
N PHE A 79 7.56 -1.99 3.63
CA PHE A 79 6.28 -2.66 3.61
C PHE A 79 6.42 -4.04 4.23
N LYS A 80 5.54 -4.34 5.19
CA LYS A 80 5.47 -5.65 5.84
C LYS A 80 4.20 -6.36 5.41
N PHE A 81 4.34 -7.53 4.78
CA PHE A 81 3.21 -8.40 4.52
C PHE A 81 2.59 -8.85 5.85
N ILE A 82 1.28 -8.68 6.00
CA ILE A 82 0.52 -9.06 7.20
C ILE A 82 -0.23 -10.36 6.98
N GLY A 83 -0.78 -10.57 5.79
CA GLY A 83 -1.58 -11.74 5.47
C GLY A 83 -2.47 -11.50 4.27
N LYS A 84 -3.38 -12.46 4.03
CA LYS A 84 -4.30 -12.47 2.90
C LYS A 84 -5.73 -12.65 3.39
N LEU A 85 -6.63 -11.73 3.02
CA LEU A 85 -8.03 -11.70 3.48
C LEU A 85 -8.95 -12.62 2.64
N TRP A 86 -8.65 -12.79 1.36
CA TRP A 86 -9.40 -13.65 0.43
C TRP A 86 -8.48 -14.16 -0.68
N THR A 87 -8.91 -15.16 -1.44
CA THR A 87 -8.08 -15.81 -2.48
C THR A 87 -8.45 -15.40 -3.91
N SER A 88 -9.69 -14.98 -4.14
CA SER A 88 -10.19 -14.55 -5.46
C SER A 88 -10.13 -13.04 -5.61
N ASP A 89 -9.72 -12.52 -6.76
CA ASP A 89 -9.67 -11.07 -7.00
C ASP A 89 -11.03 -10.39 -6.76
N ARG A 90 -11.00 -9.28 -6.01
CA ARG A 90 -12.15 -8.41 -5.74
C ARG A 90 -11.78 -6.98 -6.06
N VAL A 91 -12.62 -6.31 -6.84
CA VAL A 91 -12.50 -4.86 -7.01
C VAL A 91 -12.87 -4.21 -5.69
N LEU A 92 -12.06 -3.26 -5.25
CA LEU A 92 -12.32 -2.45 -4.07
C LEU A 92 -12.32 -0.99 -4.48
N TYR A 93 -13.26 -0.23 -3.92
CA TYR A 93 -13.41 1.21 -4.11
C TYR A 93 -13.12 2.00 -2.84
N GLY A 94 -13.17 1.36 -1.67
CA GLY A 94 -12.89 2.04 -0.40
C GLY A 94 -12.73 1.08 0.76
N ALA A 95 -12.14 1.61 1.83
CA ALA A 95 -12.04 0.94 3.11
C ALA A 95 -12.18 1.98 4.22
N VAL A 96 -12.87 1.60 5.30
CA VAL A 96 -13.02 2.41 6.50
C VAL A 96 -12.70 1.55 7.71
N HIS A 97 -11.78 2.01 8.54
CA HIS A 97 -11.54 1.41 9.84
C HIS A 97 -12.26 2.22 10.91
N CYS A 98 -13.14 1.57 11.66
CA CYS A 98 -13.88 2.20 12.76
C CYS A 98 -13.86 1.26 13.98
N LYS A 99 -13.33 1.77 15.11
CA LYS A 99 -13.10 0.99 16.33
C LYS A 99 -12.22 -0.23 16.03
N ASP A 100 -12.76 -1.44 16.13
CA ASP A 100 -12.05 -2.70 15.89
C ASP A 100 -12.55 -3.40 14.61
N GLN A 101 -13.21 -2.67 13.72
CA GLN A 101 -13.78 -3.22 12.50
C GLN A 101 -13.24 -2.51 11.26
N LEU A 102 -12.83 -3.32 10.29
CA LEU A 102 -12.48 -2.88 8.94
C LEU A 102 -13.65 -3.18 8.00
N MET A 103 -14.26 -2.13 7.46
CA MET A 103 -15.31 -2.22 6.45
C MET A 103 -14.69 -2.00 5.08
N LEU A 104 -14.99 -2.89 4.14
CA LEU A 104 -14.50 -2.84 2.76
C LEU A 104 -15.67 -2.64 1.81
N PHE A 105 -15.48 -1.77 0.82
CA PHE A 105 -16.47 -1.43 -0.19
C PHE A 105 -15.90 -1.78 -1.56
N GLY A 106 -16.65 -2.55 -2.35
CA GLY A 106 -16.26 -3.06 -3.66
C GLY A 106 -17.45 -3.20 -4.58
#